data_AF-A0A7N1A6P9-F1
#
_entry.id   AF-A0A7N1A6P9-F1
#
_cell.length_a   1.000
_cell.length_b   1.000
_cell.length_c   1.000
_cell.angle_alpha   90.00
_cell.angle_beta   90.00
_cell.angle_gamma   90.00
#
_symmetry.space_group_name_H-M   'P 1'
#
loop_
_entity.id
_entity.type
_entity.pdbx_description
1 polymer ?
#
loop_
_entity_poly.entity_id
_entity_poly.type
_entity_poly.pdbx_seq_one_letter_code
_entity_poly.pdbx_strand_id
1 'polypeptide(L)'
;MKSGFRVTGKIASQCSLSNPLSGELRVEKSAIPIKSIDIHLLRVESILVGERIATETSLIQTTQIADGDVCRDWTLPIYVIFPRLMTCPTVLAGPFSIEFKVSIVITFQSELSKLHPKSDPRTPRLWLAMETLPLELVRTR
;
A
#
# COMPACT_ATOMS: atom_id res chain seq x y z
N MET A 1 4.67 -27.46 -8.32
CA MET A 1 5.35 -26.15 -8.21
C MET A 1 4.51 -25.24 -7.33
N LYS A 2 5.01 -24.77 -6.18
CA LYS A 2 4.28 -23.80 -5.34
C LYS A 2 4.48 -22.40 -5.94
N SER A 3 3.65 -21.99 -6.89
CA SER A 3 3.67 -20.62 -7.41
C SER A 3 3.00 -19.65 -6.42
N GLY A 4 3.40 -18.38 -6.45
CA GLY A 4 2.76 -17.29 -5.71
C GLY A 4 3.54 -16.76 -4.50
N PHE A 5 2.90 -15.86 -3.78
CA PHE A 5 3.41 -15.22 -2.57
C PHE A 5 2.43 -15.40 -1.41
N ARG A 6 2.88 -15.17 -0.18
CA ARG A 6 2.04 -15.05 1.02
C ARG A 6 2.71 -14.10 1.97
N VAL A 7 1.97 -13.05 2.29
CA VAL A 7 2.33 -12.05 3.28
C VAL A 7 1.22 -12.07 4.31
N THR A 8 1.61 -12.15 5.58
CA THR A 8 0.71 -12.20 6.73
C THR A 8 1.08 -11.09 7.68
N GLY A 9 0.14 -10.58 8.44
CA GLY A 9 0.43 -9.51 9.38
C GLY A 9 -0.78 -9.14 10.21
N LYS A 10 -0.58 -8.18 11.09
CA LYS A 10 -1.63 -7.56 11.90
C LYS A 10 -1.43 -6.07 11.84
N ILE A 11 -2.48 -5.34 11.56
CA ILE A 11 -2.44 -3.88 11.49
C ILE A 11 -3.74 -3.34 12.01
N ALA A 12 -3.70 -2.15 12.61
CA ALA A 12 -4.92 -1.48 13.05
C ALA A 12 -5.85 -1.26 11.86
N SER A 13 -7.07 -1.84 11.93
CA SER A 13 -8.10 -1.66 10.90
C SER A 13 -8.83 -0.32 11.02
N GLN A 14 -8.64 0.40 12.13
CA GLN A 14 -9.08 1.76 12.37
C GLN A 14 -8.04 2.46 13.24
N CYS A 15 -7.59 3.65 12.84
CA CYS A 15 -6.76 4.49 13.69
C CYS A 15 -7.02 5.97 13.42
N SER A 16 -6.83 6.80 14.45
CA SER A 16 -6.83 8.25 14.29
C SER A 16 -5.65 8.68 13.44
N LEU A 17 -5.86 9.63 12.51
CA LEU A 17 -4.80 10.26 11.73
C LEU A 17 -3.77 11.01 12.59
N SER A 18 -4.11 11.31 13.85
CA SER A 18 -3.19 11.93 14.81
C SER A 18 -2.26 10.91 15.49
N ASN A 19 -2.62 9.63 15.44
CA ASN A 19 -1.83 8.54 16.03
C ASN A 19 -1.05 7.81 14.95
N PRO A 20 0.12 7.25 15.28
CA PRO A 20 0.87 6.39 14.36
C PRO A 20 0.07 5.13 14.02
N LEU A 21 0.07 4.76 12.75
CA LEU A 21 -0.38 3.44 12.31
C LEU A 21 0.63 2.41 12.81
N SER A 22 0.15 1.46 13.61
CA SER A 22 0.98 0.42 14.22
C SER A 22 0.54 -0.96 13.74
N GLY A 23 1.51 -1.87 13.60
CA GLY A 23 1.26 -3.24 13.18
C GLY A 23 2.54 -4.02 12.95
N GLU A 24 2.39 -5.17 12.31
CA GLU A 24 3.47 -6.06 11.90
C GLU A 24 3.10 -6.75 10.58
N LEU A 25 4.11 -7.05 9.79
CA LEU A 25 3.99 -7.77 8.53
C LEU A 25 5.13 -8.76 8.41
N ARG A 26 4.85 -9.93 7.85
CA ARG A 26 5.82 -10.99 7.60
C ARG A 26 5.61 -11.56 6.21
N VAL A 27 6.68 -11.63 5.44
CA VAL A 27 6.70 -12.36 4.18
C VAL A 27 6.94 -13.83 4.50
N GLU A 28 5.96 -14.69 4.27
CA GLU A 28 6.10 -16.13 4.56
C GLU A 28 6.61 -16.91 3.34
N LYS A 29 6.19 -16.51 2.14
CA LYS A 29 6.72 -17.05 0.89
C LYS A 29 6.63 -16.01 -0.21
N SER A 30 7.59 -16.03 -1.12
CA SER A 30 7.47 -15.35 -2.41
C SER A 30 8.30 -16.07 -3.45
N ALA A 31 7.64 -16.47 -4.55
CA ALA A 31 8.29 -17.09 -5.71
C ALA A 31 9.09 -16.08 -6.56
N ILE A 32 8.85 -14.79 -6.39
CA ILE A 32 9.49 -13.69 -7.12
C ILE A 32 10.03 -12.69 -6.09
N PRO A 33 11.18 -12.04 -6.33
CA PRO A 33 11.68 -11.01 -5.44
C PRO A 33 10.64 -9.91 -5.19
N ILE A 34 10.39 -9.63 -3.90
CA ILE A 34 9.59 -8.46 -3.49
C ILE A 34 10.59 -7.32 -3.43
N LYS A 35 10.45 -6.32 -4.29
CA LYS A 35 11.35 -5.17 -4.38
C LYS A 35 11.13 -4.16 -3.26
N SER A 36 9.87 -3.91 -2.92
CA SER A 36 9.50 -2.99 -1.86
C SER A 36 8.18 -3.39 -1.23
N ILE A 37 7.99 -2.97 0.01
CA ILE A 37 6.69 -2.94 0.66
C ILE A 37 6.48 -1.51 1.15
N ASP A 38 5.37 -0.93 0.71
CA ASP A 38 5.05 0.48 0.92
C ASP A 38 3.69 0.60 1.62
N ILE A 39 3.55 1.62 2.47
CA ILE A 39 2.29 2.03 3.09
C ILE A 39 1.86 3.33 2.42
N HIS A 40 0.69 3.32 1.79
CA HIS A 40 0.09 4.48 1.15
C HIS A 40 -1.01 5.06 2.02
N LEU A 41 -0.94 6.37 2.30
CA LEU A 41 -2.08 7.12 2.82
C LEU A 41 -2.82 7.76 1.64
N LEU A 42 -4.09 7.45 1.52
CA LEU A 42 -4.98 7.91 0.45
C LEU A 42 -6.07 8.80 1.04
N ARG A 43 -6.37 9.91 0.37
CA ARG A 43 -7.55 10.74 0.63
C ARG A 43 -8.63 10.36 -0.38
N VAL A 44 -9.84 10.08 0.11
CA VAL A 44 -11.00 9.79 -0.72
C VAL A 44 -11.98 10.95 -0.56
N GLU A 45 -12.28 11.64 -1.64
CA GLU A 45 -13.20 12.77 -1.67
C GLU A 45 -14.41 12.38 -2.51
N SER A 46 -15.61 12.52 -1.96
CA SER A 46 -16.84 12.20 -2.66
C SER A 46 -17.82 13.35 -2.61
N ILE A 47 -18.50 13.61 -3.74
CA ILE A 47 -19.56 14.60 -3.86
C ILE A 47 -20.82 14.00 -4.50
N LEU A 48 -21.99 14.47 -4.09
CA LEU A 48 -23.28 14.14 -4.69
C LEU A 48 -23.57 15.11 -5.83
N VAL A 49 -23.67 14.60 -7.05
CA VAL A 49 -24.00 15.35 -8.27
C VAL A 49 -25.32 14.80 -8.81
N GLY A 50 -26.41 15.52 -8.56
CA GLY A 50 -27.76 15.02 -8.82
C GLY A 50 -28.06 13.80 -7.96
N GLU A 51 -28.30 12.65 -8.60
CA GLU A 51 -28.56 11.36 -7.93
C GLU A 51 -27.32 10.43 -7.91
N ARG A 52 -26.15 10.92 -8.32
CA ARG A 52 -24.92 10.11 -8.42
C ARG A 52 -23.84 10.61 -7.49
N ILE A 53 -23.05 9.70 -6.94
CA ILE A 53 -21.85 10.03 -6.17
C ILE A 53 -20.65 9.99 -7.11
N ALA A 54 -19.92 11.11 -7.21
CA ALA A 54 -18.61 11.17 -7.84
C ALA A 54 -17.54 11.05 -6.76
N THR A 55 -16.55 10.19 -6.96
CA THR A 55 -15.48 9.91 -5.98
C THR A 55 -14.12 10.06 -6.64
N GLU A 56 -13.21 10.77 -5.98
CA GLU A 56 -11.80 10.89 -6.33
C GLU A 56 -10.93 10.32 -5.21
N THR A 57 -9.81 9.65 -5.57
CA THR A 57 -8.84 9.13 -4.61
C THR A 57 -7.46 9.67 -4.94
N SER A 58 -6.86 10.39 -3.99
CA SER A 58 -5.53 11.00 -4.14
C SER A 58 -4.52 10.37 -3.19
N LEU A 59 -3.32 10.07 -3.67
CA LEU A 59 -2.20 9.62 -2.83
C LEU A 59 -1.58 10.81 -2.09
N ILE A 60 -1.59 10.75 -0.76
CA ILE A 60 -1.07 11.82 0.11
C ILE A 60 0.37 11.55 0.55
N GLN A 61 0.66 10.30 0.92
CA GLN A 61 1.98 9.89 1.40
C GLN A 61 2.26 8.44 1.03
N THR A 62 3.49 8.18 0.61
CA THR A 62 4.07 6.84 0.54
C THR A 62 5.14 6.71 1.61
N THR A 63 5.04 5.67 2.42
CA THR A 63 6.08 5.29 3.39
C THR A 63 6.59 3.92 3.05
N GLN A 64 7.83 3.85 2.57
CA GLN A 64 8.49 2.59 2.32
C GLN A 64 8.91 1.95 3.64
N ILE A 65 8.45 0.73 3.89
CA ILE A 65 8.77 -0.02 5.11
C ILE A 65 9.77 -1.16 4.86
N ALA A 66 9.97 -1.55 3.60
CA ALA A 66 11.02 -2.47 3.18
C ALA A 66 11.50 -2.18 1.75
N ASP A 67 12.80 -2.39 1.50
CA ASP A 67 13.47 -2.20 0.21
C ASP A 67 14.41 -3.38 -0.11
N GLY A 68 14.61 -3.65 -1.39
CA GLY A 68 15.33 -4.82 -1.89
C GLY A 68 14.50 -6.10 -1.77
N ASP A 69 15.11 -7.26 -2.09
CA ASP A 69 14.43 -8.57 -1.94
C ASP A 69 14.12 -8.87 -0.47
N VAL A 70 12.90 -8.53 -0.05
CA VAL A 70 12.48 -8.58 1.36
C VAL A 70 12.65 -10.00 1.92
N CYS A 71 13.33 -10.09 3.05
CA CYS A 71 13.61 -11.35 3.73
C CYS A 71 12.32 -12.10 4.09
N ARG A 72 12.31 -13.41 3.84
CA ARG A 72 11.22 -14.28 4.30
C ARG A 72 11.40 -14.59 5.78
N ASP A 73 10.29 -14.90 6.43
CA ASP A 73 10.19 -15.29 7.84
C ASP A 73 10.69 -14.25 8.86
N TRP A 74 10.89 -13.02 8.41
CA TRP A 74 11.19 -11.88 9.24
C TRP A 74 9.94 -11.04 9.48
N THR A 75 9.67 -10.71 10.74
CA THR A 75 8.56 -9.85 11.14
C THR A 75 9.02 -8.39 11.08
N LEU A 76 8.54 -7.68 10.07
CA LEU A 76 8.73 -6.24 9.87
C LEU A 76 7.73 -5.46 10.73
N PRO A 77 8.19 -4.62 11.67
CA PRO A 77 7.30 -3.73 12.41
C PRO A 77 6.76 -2.61 11.51
N ILE A 78 5.47 -2.30 11.64
CA ILE A 78 4.84 -1.14 11.02
C ILE A 78 4.65 -0.07 12.11
N TYR A 79 5.25 1.10 11.90
CA TYR A 79 5.04 2.29 12.72
C TYR A 79 5.13 3.54 11.85
N VAL A 80 3.99 3.99 11.33
CA VAL A 80 3.92 5.09 10.35
C VAL A 80 3.22 6.29 10.95
N ILE A 81 3.91 7.44 10.96
CA ILE A 81 3.35 8.72 11.35
C ILE A 81 2.75 9.39 10.11
N PHE A 82 1.49 9.79 10.19
CA PHE A 82 0.81 10.46 9.08
C PHE A 82 1.14 11.97 9.01
N PRO A 83 1.12 12.55 7.80
CA PRO A 83 1.56 13.93 7.57
C PRO A 83 0.48 14.90 8.03
N ARG A 84 0.60 15.46 9.24
CA ARG A 84 -0.43 16.30 9.86
C ARG A 84 -0.91 17.46 8.97
N LEU A 85 0.01 18.11 8.26
CA LEU A 85 -0.30 19.26 7.38
C LEU A 85 -1.07 18.89 6.10
N MET A 86 -1.03 17.62 5.70
CA MET A 86 -1.69 17.14 4.48
C MET A 86 -2.96 16.34 4.78
N THR A 87 -3.39 16.32 6.04
CA THR A 87 -4.59 15.60 6.51
C THR A 87 -5.59 16.56 7.14
N CYS A 88 -6.87 16.18 7.08
CA CYS A 88 -7.96 16.89 7.74
C CYS A 88 -8.83 15.86 8.51
N PRO A 89 -9.88 16.29 9.25
CA PRO A 89 -10.82 15.34 9.82
C PRO A 89 -11.54 14.53 8.75
N THR A 90 -11.97 13.31 9.10
CA THR A 90 -13.01 12.64 8.31
C THR A 90 -14.27 13.51 8.36
N VAL A 91 -14.79 13.90 7.20
CA VAL A 91 -15.98 14.74 7.07
C VAL A 91 -17.06 13.96 6.35
N LEU A 92 -18.26 13.92 6.93
CA LEU A 92 -19.48 13.38 6.31
C LEU A 92 -20.54 14.48 6.40
N ALA A 93 -20.74 15.21 5.31
CA ALA A 93 -21.55 16.42 5.29
C ALA A 93 -22.51 16.40 4.10
N GLY A 94 -23.52 15.52 4.18
CA GLY A 94 -24.61 15.41 3.21
C GLY A 94 -24.10 15.20 1.79
N PRO A 95 -24.12 16.24 0.92
CA PRO A 95 -23.66 16.11 -0.47
C PRO A 95 -22.14 15.99 -0.62
N PHE A 96 -21.32 16.04 0.44
CA PHE A 96 -19.89 15.80 0.32
C PHE A 96 -19.30 14.99 1.49
N SER A 97 -18.21 14.29 1.21
CA SER A 97 -17.41 13.62 2.22
C SER A 97 -15.91 13.63 1.91
N ILE A 98 -15.11 13.58 2.97
CA ILE A 98 -13.66 13.40 2.92
C ILE A 98 -13.30 12.27 3.88
N GLU A 99 -12.73 11.21 3.34
CA GLU A 99 -12.31 10.02 4.08
C GLU A 99 -10.83 9.74 3.81
N PHE A 100 -10.24 8.87 4.64
CA PHE A 100 -8.86 8.45 4.48
C PHE A 100 -8.78 6.93 4.45
N LYS A 101 -7.92 6.40 3.58
CA LYS A 101 -7.65 4.97 3.47
C LYS A 101 -6.16 4.74 3.57
N VAL A 102 -5.78 3.59 4.11
CA VAL A 102 -4.39 3.13 4.07
C VAL A 102 -4.33 1.90 3.19
N SER A 103 -3.31 1.82 2.35
CA SER A 103 -3.05 0.61 1.58
C SER A 103 -1.65 0.10 1.83
N ILE A 104 -1.53 -1.23 2.01
CA ILE A 104 -0.24 -1.91 1.91
C ILE A 104 -0.03 -2.26 0.43
N VAL A 105 1.06 -1.78 -0.14
CA VAL A 105 1.45 -2.03 -1.53
C VAL A 105 2.71 -2.89 -1.56
N ILE A 106 2.62 -4.05 -2.20
CA ILE A 106 3.75 -4.96 -2.37
C ILE A 106 4.18 -4.91 -3.83
N THR A 107 5.42 -4.49 -4.07
CA THR A 107 5.98 -4.38 -5.40
C THR A 107 6.89 -5.57 -5.69
N PHE A 108 6.59 -6.34 -6.73
CA PHE A 108 7.43 -7.45 -7.19
C PHE A 108 8.30 -7.01 -8.35
N GLN A 109 9.52 -7.53 -8.43
CA GLN A 109 10.41 -7.30 -9.58
C GLN A 109 10.87 -8.63 -10.18
N SER A 110 10.67 -8.78 -11.48
CA SER A 110 11.21 -9.92 -12.23
C SER A 110 12.71 -9.80 -12.42
N GLU A 111 13.43 -10.87 -12.09
CA GLU A 111 14.87 -11.00 -12.35
C GLU A 111 15.18 -11.83 -13.60
N LEU A 112 14.16 -12.22 -14.37
CA LEU A 112 14.34 -13.02 -15.60
C LEU A 112 15.25 -12.32 -16.62
N SER A 113 15.26 -10.98 -16.64
CA SER A 113 16.15 -10.21 -17.50
C SER A 113 17.63 -10.33 -17.12
N LYS A 114 17.95 -10.64 -15.85
CA LYS A 114 19.34 -10.85 -15.39
C LYS A 114 19.91 -12.19 -15.85
N LEU A 115 19.06 -13.14 -16.23
CA LEU A 115 19.47 -14.46 -16.73
C LEU A 115 19.84 -14.45 -18.22
N HIS A 116 19.55 -13.35 -18.93
CA HIS A 116 19.84 -13.21 -20.36
C HIS A 116 20.89 -12.11 -20.61
N PRO A 117 21.76 -12.26 -21.62
CA PRO A 117 22.65 -11.19 -22.05
C PRO A 117 21.84 -9.95 -22.44
N LYS A 118 22.25 -8.75 -22.01
CA LYS A 118 21.54 -7.48 -22.32
C LYS A 118 21.38 -7.20 -23.83
N SER A 119 22.18 -7.86 -24.67
CA SER A 119 22.12 -7.78 -26.13
C SER A 119 21.15 -8.76 -26.78
N ASP A 120 20.58 -9.72 -26.04
CA ASP A 120 19.64 -10.70 -26.57
C ASP A 120 18.27 -10.04 -26.74
N PRO A 121 17.74 -9.92 -27.97
CA PRO A 121 16.42 -9.35 -28.22
C PRO A 121 15.26 -10.18 -27.64
N ARG A 122 15.53 -11.43 -27.22
CA ARG A 122 14.56 -12.29 -26.50
C ARG A 122 14.58 -12.07 -24.99
N THR A 123 15.44 -11.19 -24.48
CA THR A 123 15.50 -10.85 -23.06
C THR A 123 14.12 -10.38 -22.59
N PRO A 124 13.50 -11.07 -21.62
CA PRO A 124 12.22 -10.63 -21.09
C PRO A 124 12.37 -9.26 -20.43
N ARG A 125 11.40 -8.38 -20.65
CA ARG A 125 11.42 -7.03 -20.06
C ARG A 125 11.29 -7.11 -18.54
N LEU A 126 11.99 -6.22 -17.84
CA LEU A 126 11.73 -5.91 -16.43
C LEU A 126 10.26 -5.51 -16.30
N TRP A 127 9.54 -6.22 -15.44
CA TRP A 127 8.17 -5.90 -15.10
C TRP A 127 8.03 -5.73 -13.60
N LEU A 128 7.12 -4.82 -13.22
CA LEU A 128 6.72 -4.53 -11.85
C LEU A 128 5.25 -4.93 -11.72
N ALA A 129 4.92 -5.77 -10.74
CA ALA A 129 3.54 -6.00 -10.34
C ALA A 129 3.31 -5.43 -8.95
N MET A 130 2.10 -4.93 -8.72
CA MET A 130 1.69 -4.35 -7.44
C MET A 130 0.43 -5.04 -6.95
N GLU A 131 0.45 -5.44 -5.68
CA GLU A 131 -0.73 -5.94 -4.97
C GLU A 131 -1.07 -4.96 -3.86
N THR A 132 -2.35 -4.59 -3.75
CA THR A 132 -2.84 -3.51 -2.86
C THR A 132 -3.90 -4.07 -1.91
N LEU A 133 -3.67 -3.93 -0.60
CA LEU A 133 -4.66 -4.28 0.43
C LEU A 133 -5.22 -3.00 1.08
N PRO A 134 -6.45 -2.58 0.77
CA PRO A 134 -7.04 -1.38 1.34
C PRO A 134 -7.52 -1.60 2.79
N LEU A 135 -7.35 -0.57 3.61
CA LEU A 135 -7.82 -0.43 4.98
C LEU A 135 -8.54 0.91 5.10
N GLU A 136 -9.65 0.95 5.84
CA GLU A 136 -10.40 2.19 6.07
C GLU A 136 -9.93 2.89 7.34
N LEU A 137 -9.66 4.19 7.27
CA LEU A 137 -9.32 4.97 8.45
C LEU A 137 -10.50 5.83 8.88
N VAL A 138 -10.81 5.76 10.18
CA VAL A 138 -11.81 6.61 10.81
C VAL A 138 -11.10 7.53 11.79
N ARG A 139 -11.26 8.85 11.61
CA ARG A 139 -10.83 9.80 12.63
C ARG A 139 -11.87 9.84 13.74
N THR A 140 -11.57 9.24 14.88
CA THR A 140 -12.29 9.49 16.14
C THR A 140 -11.87 10.83 16.73
N ARG A 141 -12.82 11.51 17.38
CA ARG A 141 -12.65 12.86 17.96
C ARG A 141 -11.57 12.90 19.04
#